data_AF-A0AAT9HU83-F1
#
_entry.id   AF-A0AAT9HU83-F1
#
_cell.length_a   1.000
_cell.length_b   1.000
_cell.length_c   1.000
_cell.angle_alpha   90.00
_cell.angle_beta   90.00
_cell.angle_gamma   90.00
#
_symmetry.space_group_name_H-M   'P 1'
#
loop_
_entity.id
_entity.type
_entity.pdbx_description
1 polymer ?
#
loop_
_entity_poly.entity_id
_entity_poly.type
_entity_poly.pdbx_seq_one_letter_code
_entity_poly.pdbx_strand_id
1 'polypeptide(L)'
;MPVRVVDMSLDCDPETLPEDVVRHRVRRGSGRLDIEDALTAEEAEAAFRAGMAVADEEADSGTDLVVLGDVSVGGTTAAGVLVAALCGTDASVVTGRGGWRSTTWRGCASVRRSGTGCGGPGRCWGISSSCSRRWAGRISPR
;
A
#
# COMPACT_ATOMS: atom_id res chain seq x y z
N MET A 1 -6.65 -11.87 -23.88
CA MET A 1 -5.65 -11.84 -22.79
C MET A 1 -6.34 -12.35 -21.55
N PRO A 2 -5.92 -13.50 -21.00
CA PRO A 2 -6.48 -14.00 -19.74
C PRO A 2 -6.20 -12.99 -18.62
N VAL A 3 -7.11 -12.91 -17.66
CA VAL A 3 -6.94 -12.09 -16.45
C VAL A 3 -6.84 -13.03 -15.27
N ARG A 4 -5.71 -12.99 -14.58
CA ARG A 4 -5.51 -13.69 -13.31
C ARG A 4 -5.72 -12.71 -12.16
N VAL A 5 -6.56 -13.11 -11.20
CA VAL A 5 -6.84 -12.32 -10.01
C VAL A 5 -6.17 -13.00 -8.82
N VAL A 6 -5.42 -12.22 -8.05
CA VAL A 6 -4.72 -12.70 -6.85
C VAL A 6 -5.06 -11.80 -5.68
N ASP A 7 -5.55 -12.38 -4.59
CA ASP A 7 -5.73 -11.69 -3.33
C ASP A 7 -4.42 -11.74 -2.53
N MET A 8 -3.89 -10.56 -2.21
CA MET A 8 -2.74 -10.41 -1.32
C MET A 8 -3.18 -10.02 0.10
N SER A 9 -4.26 -9.24 0.25
CA SER A 9 -4.61 -8.61 1.52
C SER A 9 -6.04 -8.03 1.63
N LEU A 10 -7.02 -8.51 0.88
CA LEU A 10 -8.40 -7.99 0.93
C LEU A 10 -8.95 -8.06 2.37
N ASP A 11 -9.74 -7.06 2.79
CA ASP A 11 -10.38 -7.07 4.11
C ASP A 11 -11.72 -7.81 4.07
N CYS A 12 -11.66 -9.10 3.76
CA CYS A 12 -12.80 -10.00 3.76
C CYS A 12 -12.41 -11.37 4.32
N ASP A 13 -13.42 -12.19 4.58
CA ASP A 13 -13.23 -13.60 4.88
C ASP A 13 -12.67 -14.33 3.62
N PRO A 14 -11.57 -15.09 3.71
CA PRO A 14 -11.05 -15.84 2.56
C PRO A 14 -12.07 -16.81 1.95
N GLU A 15 -13.00 -17.35 2.75
CA GLU A 15 -14.00 -18.32 2.28
C GLU A 15 -15.01 -17.71 1.31
N THR A 16 -15.05 -16.37 1.23
CA THR A 16 -15.92 -15.65 0.28
C THR A 16 -15.34 -15.54 -1.13
N LEU A 17 -14.09 -15.97 -1.33
CA LEU A 17 -13.38 -15.90 -2.59
C LEU A 17 -12.99 -17.31 -3.08
N PRO A 18 -12.85 -17.51 -4.41
CA PRO A 18 -12.32 -18.74 -4.97
C PRO A 18 -10.92 -19.08 -4.43
N GLU A 19 -10.64 -20.37 -4.27
CA GLU A 19 -9.38 -20.86 -3.69
C GLU A 19 -8.14 -20.41 -4.49
N ASP A 20 -8.25 -20.38 -5.81
CA ASP A 20 -7.20 -19.92 -6.72
C ASP A 20 -6.86 -18.43 -6.53
N VAL A 21 -7.83 -17.62 -6.09
CA VAL A 21 -7.64 -16.18 -5.80
C VAL A 21 -6.91 -15.99 -4.47
N VAL A 22 -7.23 -16.77 -3.44
CA VAL A 22 -6.67 -16.60 -2.08
C VAL A 22 -5.37 -17.35 -1.85
N ARG A 23 -4.91 -18.16 -2.81
CA ARG A 23 -3.70 -19.01 -2.70
C ARG A 23 -2.44 -18.26 -2.25
N HIS A 24 -2.29 -17.00 -2.63
CA HIS A 24 -1.11 -16.17 -2.30
C HIS A 24 -1.39 -15.12 -1.22
N ARG A 25 -2.51 -15.24 -0.50
CA ARG A 25 -2.91 -14.26 0.51
C ARG A 25 -1.92 -14.25 1.66
N VAL A 26 -1.41 -13.06 1.97
CA VAL A 26 -0.43 -12.86 3.06
C VAL A 26 -1.13 -12.51 4.36
N ARG A 27 -2.18 -11.68 4.29
CA ARG A 27 -2.89 -11.20 5.47
C ARG A 27 -4.29 -10.69 5.15
N ARG A 28 -4.95 -10.09 6.15
CA ARG A 28 -6.22 -9.37 6.03
C ARG A 28 -6.01 -7.88 6.27
N GLY A 29 -6.32 -7.05 5.27
CA GLY A 29 -6.11 -5.61 5.32
C GLY A 29 -4.65 -5.20 5.48
N SER A 30 -4.40 -3.92 5.75
CA SER A 30 -3.09 -3.40 6.18
C SER A 30 -3.26 -2.52 7.41
N GLY A 31 -2.17 -2.28 8.13
CA GLY A 31 -2.14 -1.28 9.19
C GLY A 31 -2.37 0.14 8.67
N ARG A 32 -2.82 1.02 9.54
CA ARG A 32 -3.07 2.42 9.17
C ARG A 32 -1.75 3.17 8.98
N LEU A 33 -1.40 3.43 7.72
CA LEU A 33 -0.18 4.15 7.30
C LEU A 33 0.07 5.51 7.99
N ASP A 34 -0.95 6.15 8.56
CA ASP A 34 -0.82 7.45 9.24
C ASP A 34 -0.38 7.36 10.71
N ILE A 35 -0.50 6.18 11.33
CA ILE A 35 -0.24 5.98 12.76
C ILE A 35 0.76 4.85 13.05
N GLU A 36 0.86 3.87 12.17
CA GLU A 36 1.67 2.66 12.34
C GLU A 36 2.28 2.20 11.01
N ASP A 37 3.24 1.29 11.09
CA ASP A 37 3.77 0.62 9.91
C ASP A 37 2.67 -0.28 9.32
N ALA A 38 2.40 -0.17 8.01
CA ALA A 38 1.28 -0.87 7.37
C ALA A 38 1.45 -2.39 7.32
N LEU A 39 2.69 -2.86 7.26
CA LEU A 39 3.09 -4.26 7.24
C LEU A 39 4.28 -4.45 8.19
N THR A 40 4.41 -5.63 8.79
CA THR A 40 5.70 -6.01 9.39
C THR A 40 6.74 -6.29 8.29
N ALA A 41 8.02 -6.36 8.66
CA ALA A 41 9.07 -6.70 7.71
C ALA A 41 8.85 -8.10 7.10
N GLU A 42 8.41 -9.05 7.91
CA GLU A 42 8.12 -10.42 7.49
C GLU A 42 6.91 -10.48 6.56
N GLU A 43 5.84 -9.72 6.85
CA GLU A 43 4.68 -9.61 5.96
C GLU A 43 5.06 -8.98 4.61
N ALA A 44 5.88 -7.94 4.62
CA ALA A 44 6.36 -7.30 3.40
C ALA A 44 7.23 -8.26 2.56
N GLU A 45 8.11 -9.02 3.20
CA GLU A 45 8.92 -10.03 2.53
C GLU A 45 8.06 -11.18 1.96
N ALA A 46 7.05 -11.63 2.72
CA ALA A 46 6.12 -12.65 2.26
C ALA A 46 5.32 -12.17 1.04
N ALA A 47 4.84 -10.93 1.03
CA ALA A 47 4.15 -10.33 -0.12
C ALA A 47 5.06 -10.22 -1.34
N PHE A 48 6.31 -9.83 -1.15
CA PHE A 48 7.28 -9.76 -2.25
C PHE A 48 7.55 -11.15 -2.85
N ARG A 49 7.77 -12.17 -2.01
CA ARG A 49 7.97 -13.55 -2.45
C ARG A 49 6.73 -14.14 -3.12
N ALA A 50 5.54 -13.83 -2.63
CA ALA A 50 4.29 -14.24 -3.27
C ALA A 50 4.16 -13.66 -4.68
N GLY A 51 4.49 -12.38 -4.88
CA GLY A 51 4.53 -11.75 -6.20
C GLY A 51 5.55 -12.39 -7.14
N MET A 52 6.76 -12.73 -6.64
CA MET A 52 7.76 -13.46 -7.43
C MET A 52 7.24 -14.84 -7.85
N ALA A 53 6.65 -15.60 -6.94
CA ALA A 53 6.09 -16.91 -7.26
C ALA A 53 4.98 -16.83 -8.33
N VAL A 54 4.11 -15.83 -8.27
CA VAL A 54 3.08 -15.61 -9.31
C VAL A 54 3.73 -15.28 -10.65
N ALA A 55 4.75 -14.43 -10.67
CA ALA A 55 5.45 -14.07 -11.92
C ALA A 55 6.18 -15.28 -12.53
N ASP A 56 6.81 -16.12 -11.71
CA ASP A 56 7.47 -17.35 -12.14
C ASP A 56 6.45 -18.35 -12.74
N GLU A 57 5.28 -18.50 -12.10
CA GLU A 57 4.20 -19.34 -12.64
C GLU A 57 3.68 -18.85 -14.01
N GLU A 58 3.61 -17.52 -14.23
CA GLU A 58 3.23 -16.97 -15.54
C GLU A 58 4.35 -17.14 -16.58
N ALA A 59 5.62 -17.04 -16.18
CA ALA A 59 6.74 -17.29 -17.07
C ALA A 59 6.77 -18.76 -17.52
N ASP A 60 6.58 -19.69 -16.59
CA ASP A 60 6.57 -21.14 -16.86
C ASP A 60 5.37 -21.57 -17.72
N SER A 61 4.26 -20.82 -17.69
CA SER A 61 3.10 -21.05 -18.56
C SER A 61 3.32 -20.62 -20.03
N GLY A 62 4.47 -19.99 -20.33
CA GLY A 62 4.82 -19.51 -21.66
C GLY A 62 4.27 -18.12 -21.97
N THR A 63 4.01 -17.29 -20.95
CA THR A 63 3.51 -15.92 -21.13
C THR A 63 4.63 -14.97 -21.59
N ASP A 64 4.51 -14.43 -22.81
CA ASP A 64 5.48 -13.48 -23.36
C ASP A 64 5.36 -12.05 -22.78
N LEU A 65 4.19 -11.69 -22.23
CA LEU A 65 3.91 -10.35 -21.70
C LEU A 65 2.94 -10.39 -20.53
N VAL A 66 3.34 -9.77 -19.42
CA VAL A 66 2.50 -9.55 -18.23
C VAL A 66 2.16 -8.07 -18.09
N VAL A 67 0.87 -7.77 -17.92
CA VAL A 67 0.40 -6.43 -17.57
C VAL A 67 -0.09 -6.46 -16.14
N LEU A 68 0.53 -5.66 -15.28
CA LEU A 68 0.19 -5.59 -13.86
C LEU A 68 -0.93 -4.57 -13.63
N GLY A 69 -1.87 -4.91 -12.75
CA GLY A 69 -2.89 -4.00 -12.25
C GLY A 69 -3.24 -4.35 -10.80
N ASP A 70 -3.49 -3.32 -9.99
CA ASP A 70 -3.97 -3.48 -8.62
C ASP A 70 -5.42 -2.99 -8.49
N VAL A 71 -6.15 -3.60 -7.57
CA VAL A 71 -7.48 -3.11 -7.16
C VAL A 71 -7.43 -2.89 -5.66
N SER A 72 -7.43 -1.61 -5.26
CA SER A 72 -7.25 -1.23 -3.87
C SER A 72 -8.05 0.02 -3.52
N VAL A 73 -8.60 0.06 -2.31
CA VAL A 73 -9.17 1.30 -1.74
C VAL A 73 -8.02 2.05 -1.07
N GLY A 74 -7.65 3.20 -1.65
CA GLY A 74 -6.59 4.03 -1.11
C GLY A 74 -5.16 3.61 -1.47
N GLY A 75 -4.95 2.62 -2.36
CA GLY A 75 -3.60 2.23 -2.77
C GLY A 75 -2.81 3.33 -3.46
N THR A 76 -3.48 4.29 -4.11
CA THR A 76 -2.82 5.50 -4.64
C THR A 76 -2.12 6.33 -3.56
N THR A 77 -2.62 6.33 -2.33
CA THR A 77 -1.95 6.95 -1.19
C THR A 77 -0.68 6.19 -0.84
N ALA A 78 -0.76 4.86 -0.68
CA ALA A 78 0.39 4.02 -0.38
C ALA A 78 1.47 4.11 -1.47
N ALA A 79 1.06 4.12 -2.75
CA ALA A 79 1.95 4.33 -3.88
C ALA A 79 2.64 5.70 -3.82
N GLY A 80 1.90 6.78 -3.53
CA GLY A 80 2.48 8.11 -3.33
C GLY A 80 3.50 8.13 -2.20
N VAL A 81 3.22 7.46 -1.08
CA VAL A 81 4.15 7.31 0.04
C VAL A 81 5.45 6.62 -0.38
N LEU A 82 5.35 5.49 -1.09
CA LEU A 82 6.51 4.74 -1.57
C LEU A 82 7.34 5.55 -2.56
N VAL A 83 6.71 6.24 -3.52
CA VAL A 83 7.41 7.08 -4.50
C VAL A 83 8.12 8.24 -3.82
N ALA A 84 7.49 8.93 -2.87
CA ALA A 84 8.14 9.99 -2.08
C ALA A 84 9.35 9.46 -1.31
N ALA A 85 9.22 8.30 -0.67
CA ALA A 85 10.28 7.70 0.13
C ALA A 85 11.48 7.26 -0.72
N LEU A 86 11.24 6.63 -1.88
CA LEU A 86 12.27 6.11 -2.77
C LEU A 86 12.96 7.22 -3.58
N CYS A 87 12.20 8.22 -4.05
CA CYS A 87 12.73 9.30 -4.88
C CYS A 87 13.19 10.52 -4.08
N GLY A 88 12.91 10.57 -2.77
CA GLY A 88 13.21 11.73 -1.92
C GLY A 88 12.37 12.96 -2.26
N THR A 89 11.19 12.75 -2.84
CA THR A 89 10.32 13.82 -3.36
C THR A 89 9.26 14.22 -2.33
N ASP A 90 8.90 15.50 -2.29
CA ASP A 90 7.79 15.98 -1.48
C ASP A 90 6.46 15.32 -1.84
N ALA A 91 5.67 15.01 -0.82
CA ALA A 91 4.35 14.42 -0.97
C ALA A 91 3.40 15.26 -1.86
N SER A 92 3.56 16.59 -1.88
CA SER A 92 2.81 17.50 -2.74
C SER A 92 3.01 17.26 -4.24
N VAL A 93 4.12 16.63 -4.63
CA VAL A 93 4.48 16.33 -6.02
C VAL A 93 3.95 14.97 -6.47
N VAL A 94 3.91 13.99 -5.55
CA VAL A 94 3.57 12.59 -5.87
C VAL A 94 2.11 12.27 -5.60
N THR A 95 1.39 13.12 -4.87
CA THR A 95 -0.05 12.91 -4.67
C THR A 95 -0.74 13.18 -6.02
N GLY A 96 -1.61 12.26 -6.46
CA GLY A 96 -2.40 12.29 -7.71
C GLY A 96 -3.89 12.14 -7.39
N ARG A 97 -4.84 12.76 -8.12
CA ARG A 97 -6.26 12.92 -7.68
C ARG A 97 -6.93 11.62 -7.19
N GLY A 98 -6.48 10.46 -7.68
CA GLY A 98 -6.94 9.15 -7.27
C GLY A 98 -8.38 8.85 -7.74
N GLY A 99 -8.88 7.67 -7.40
CA GLY A 99 -10.25 7.22 -7.70
C GLY A 99 -11.27 7.62 -6.63
N TRP A 100 -12.46 8.09 -7.07
CA TRP A 100 -13.68 8.46 -6.32
C TRP A 100 -13.58 9.52 -5.18
N ARG A 101 -14.23 10.68 -5.40
CA ARG A 101 -14.57 11.76 -4.43
C ARG A 101 -13.55 12.07 -3.30
N SER A 102 -12.26 12.13 -3.61
CA SER A 102 -11.20 12.48 -2.66
C SER A 102 -11.08 14.00 -2.44
N THR A 103 -11.82 14.53 -1.46
CA THR A 103 -11.42 15.83 -0.83
C THR A 103 -10.17 15.67 0.05
N THR A 104 -9.65 14.45 0.17
CA THR A 104 -8.52 13.97 0.98
C THR A 104 -7.14 14.23 0.38
N TRP A 105 -7.05 14.81 -0.81
CA TRP A 105 -5.77 15.09 -1.48
C TRP A 105 -4.79 15.94 -0.65
N ARG A 106 -5.33 16.85 0.17
CA ARG A 106 -4.54 17.70 1.07
C ARG A 106 -3.92 16.95 2.25
N GLY A 107 -4.28 15.68 2.48
CA GLY A 107 -3.84 14.90 3.64
C GLY A 107 -2.69 13.93 3.38
N CYS A 108 -2.27 13.71 2.12
CA CYS A 108 -1.16 12.78 1.80
C CYS A 108 0.23 13.33 2.12
N ALA A 109 0.32 14.51 2.74
CA ALA A 109 1.56 15.26 2.95
C ALA A 109 2.51 14.70 4.02
N SER A 110 2.30 13.49 4.56
CA SER A 110 3.05 13.03 5.71
C SER A 110 3.44 11.56 5.62
N VAL A 111 4.67 11.32 5.13
CA VAL A 111 5.37 10.04 5.28
C VAL A 111 6.30 10.16 6.48
N ARG A 112 6.09 9.31 7.49
CA ARG A 112 7.01 9.18 8.62
C ARG A 112 8.11 8.20 8.22
N ARG A 113 9.37 8.57 8.40
CA ARG A 113 10.48 7.60 8.49
C ARG A 113 10.52 7.04 9.91
N SER A 114 10.26 5.75 10.08
CA SER A 114 10.67 4.98 11.25
C SER A 114 12.10 4.49 10.98
N GLY A 115 13.08 5.16 11.59
CA GLY A 115 14.48 4.75 11.59
C GLY A 115 15.03 4.96 12.99
N THR A 116 15.28 3.87 13.69
CA THR A 116 16.16 3.84 14.85
C THR A 116 17.49 4.52 14.48
N GLY A 117 17.84 5.60 15.17
CA GLY A 117 19.16 6.25 15.07
C GLY A 117 19.19 7.54 14.23
N CYS A 118 18.74 8.65 14.81
CA CYS A 118 19.10 9.98 14.31
C CYS A 118 20.55 10.30 14.70
N GLY A 119 21.49 10.09 13.77
CA GLY A 119 22.87 10.53 13.87
C GLY A 119 23.33 11.20 12.57
N GLY A 120 22.83 12.39 12.26
CA GLY A 120 23.31 13.19 11.12
C GLY A 120 22.44 14.41 10.79
N PRO A 121 23.02 15.55 10.37
CA PRO A 121 22.31 16.82 10.30
C PRO A 121 21.52 16.94 9.00
N GLY A 122 20.19 16.87 9.08
CA GLY A 122 19.33 17.37 8.01
C GLY A 122 18.03 16.61 7.81
N ARG A 123 16.92 17.30 8.14
CA ARG A 123 15.51 17.02 7.78
C ARG A 123 14.76 16.05 8.69
N CYS A 124 14.34 16.59 9.84
CA CYS A 124 13.22 16.08 10.63
C CYS A 124 11.90 16.28 9.85
N TRP A 125 11.26 15.19 9.44
CA TRP A 125 9.91 15.23 8.86
C TRP A 125 8.89 15.14 10.01
N GLY A 126 8.39 16.30 10.45
CA GLY A 126 7.42 16.44 11.53
C GLY A 126 5.97 16.52 11.04
N ILE A 127 5.06 15.88 11.78
CA ILE A 127 3.61 15.88 11.52
C ILE A 127 2.98 17.15 12.10
N SER A 128 2.11 17.84 11.34
CA SER A 128 1.20 18.84 11.93
C SER A 128 -0.07 18.16 12.46
N SER A 129 -0.39 18.43 13.72
CA SER A 129 -1.45 17.80 14.53
C SER A 129 -2.90 18.11 14.11
N SER A 130 -3.09 18.76 12.96
CA SER A 130 -4.39 19.18 12.42
C SER A 130 -4.97 18.17 11.42
N CYS A 131 -4.14 17.37 10.76
CA CYS A 131 -4.57 16.44 9.71
C CYS A 131 -5.11 15.11 10.28
N SER A 132 -4.51 14.60 11.36
CA SER A 132 -4.92 13.35 12.02
C SER A 132 -6.35 13.38 12.57
N ARG A 133 -6.77 14.53 13.13
CA ARG A 133 -8.12 14.71 13.69
C ARG A 133 -9.24 14.66 12.64
N ARG A 134 -8.95 15.01 11.38
CA ARG A 134 -9.95 15.05 10.31
C ARG A 134 -10.18 13.68 9.65
N TRP A 135 -9.18 12.79 9.71
CA TRP A 135 -9.24 11.42 9.18
C TRP A 135 -9.88 10.44 10.18
N ALA A 136 -9.50 10.51 11.47
CA ALA A 136 -10.09 9.66 12.52
C ALA A 136 -11.61 9.85 12.70
N GLY A 137 -12.14 11.06 12.43
CA GLY A 137 -13.57 11.34 12.53
C GLY A 137 -14.43 10.83 11.37
N ARG A 138 -13.85 10.25 10.32
CA ARG A 138 -14.58 9.94 9.07
C ARG A 138 -14.56 8.46 8.65
N ILE A 139 -13.79 7.62 9.34
CA ILE A 139 -13.68 6.16 9.11
C ILE A 139 -14.16 5.37 10.35
N SER A 140 -14.68 6.03 11.40
CA SER A 140 -15.40 5.31 12.45
C SER A 140 -16.67 4.70 11.86
N PRO A 141 -16.84 3.37 11.93
CA PRO A 141 -18.18 2.79 11.87
C PRO A 141 -18.91 3.24 13.15
N ARG A 142 -20.21 3.51 13.04
CA ARG A 142 -21.12 3.20 14.14
C ARG A 142 -21.53 1.74 14.00
#